data_AF-A0A8C2CZH4-F1
#
_entry.id   AF-A0A8C2CZH4-F1
#
_cell.length_a   1.000
_cell.length_b   1.000
_cell.length_c   1.000
_cell.angle_alpha   90.00
_cell.angle_beta   90.00
_cell.angle_gamma   90.00
#
_symmetry.space_group_name_H-M   'P 1'
#
loop_
_entity.id
_entity.type
_entity.pdbx_description
1 polymer ?
#
loop_
_entity_poly.entity_id
_entity_poly.type
_entity_poly.pdbx_seq_one_letter_code
_entity_poly.pdbx_strand_id
1 'polypeptide(L)'
;MQQQQSRQPDLVEGSLPVFVCPTELVFYADEQASHKHVLTLYNPYEYTLKFKILCTAPNKYAVVDATGAVKPQCCVDIVIRHKDVRACHYGVIDKFRLQVSEQSQRKALGRKEVMATLLPSAAQEQPQVRPQEEERRMKEQLADRVFFEQTAFQTESRTASGGPSLLTVLLGLVCMAALMLPTLGEQESTVPVYLHLSVNKKLVAAYVLGLLTMVILRT
;
A
#
# COMPACT_ATOMS: atom_id res chain seq x y z
N MET A 1 -28.79 37.10 -16.52
CA MET A 1 -28.76 35.71 -16.02
C MET A 1 -28.03 34.86 -17.06
N GLN A 2 -26.70 34.87 -17.08
CA GLN A 2 -25.92 33.97 -17.95
C GLN A 2 -25.32 32.86 -17.08
N GLN A 3 -25.68 31.63 -17.42
CA GLN A 3 -25.30 30.41 -16.71
C GLN A 3 -23.79 30.22 -16.76
N GLN A 4 -23.22 30.07 -15.57
CA GLN A 4 -21.83 29.72 -15.34
C GLN A 4 -21.64 28.23 -15.68
N GLN A 5 -21.26 27.95 -16.92
CA GLN A 5 -20.91 26.61 -17.37
C GLN A 5 -19.57 26.22 -16.72
N SER A 6 -19.62 25.31 -15.75
CA SER A 6 -18.41 24.80 -15.11
C SER A 6 -17.55 24.11 -16.16
N ARG A 7 -16.36 24.66 -16.41
CA ARG A 7 -15.32 23.97 -17.16
C ARG A 7 -14.86 22.78 -16.32
N GLN A 8 -15.39 21.59 -16.59
CA GLN A 8 -14.74 20.38 -16.13
C GLN A 8 -13.38 20.28 -16.82
N PRO A 9 -12.29 20.04 -16.08
CA PRO A 9 -10.99 19.82 -16.70
C PRO A 9 -11.07 18.60 -17.60
N ASP A 10 -10.67 18.74 -18.86
CA ASP A 10 -10.52 17.61 -19.78
C ASP A 10 -9.47 16.66 -19.21
N LEU A 11 -9.92 15.61 -18.52
CA LEU A 11 -9.04 14.56 -18.06
C LEU A 11 -8.41 13.91 -19.31
N VAL A 12 -7.08 14.00 -19.40
CA VAL A 12 -6.29 13.44 -20.49
C VAL A 12 -6.31 11.93 -20.35
N GLU A 13 -6.45 11.22 -21.47
CA GLU A 13 -6.48 9.76 -21.46
C GLU A 13 -5.18 9.20 -20.88
N GLY A 14 -5.29 8.42 -19.80
CA GLY A 14 -4.15 7.82 -19.10
C GLY A 14 -3.60 8.63 -17.92
N SER A 15 -4.24 9.73 -17.52
CA SER A 15 -3.83 10.50 -16.34
C SER A 15 -4.31 9.92 -15.01
N LEU A 16 -5.27 9.01 -15.01
CA LEU A 16 -5.82 8.41 -13.79
C LEU A 16 -5.00 7.17 -13.38
N PRO A 17 -4.38 7.18 -12.18
CA PRO A 17 -3.74 5.98 -11.64
C PRO A 17 -4.72 4.80 -11.51
N VAL A 18 -4.23 3.60 -11.77
CA VAL A 18 -5.04 2.38 -11.66
C VAL A 18 -4.34 1.41 -10.73
N PHE A 19 -5.04 0.98 -9.68
CA PHE A 19 -4.51 0.19 -8.59
C PHE A 19 -4.99 -1.25 -8.72
N VAL A 20 -4.06 -2.19 -8.87
CA VAL A 20 -4.35 -3.60 -9.05
C VAL A 20 -3.40 -4.46 -8.21
N CYS A 21 -3.86 -5.62 -7.77
CA CYS A 21 -3.06 -6.64 -7.11
C CYS A 21 -3.46 -8.04 -7.61
N PRO A 22 -2.52 -8.92 -7.97
CA PRO A 22 -1.08 -8.70 -8.04
C PRO A 22 -0.66 -7.84 -9.27
N THR A 23 0.59 -7.37 -9.30
CA THR A 23 1.13 -6.59 -10.44
C THR A 23 1.62 -7.46 -11.61
N GLU A 24 1.75 -8.76 -11.38
CA GLU A 24 2.16 -9.78 -12.34
C GLU A 24 1.48 -11.11 -12.02
N LEU A 25 1.33 -11.96 -13.05
CA LEU A 25 0.69 -13.27 -12.96
C LEU A 25 1.67 -14.32 -13.45
N VAL A 26 1.99 -15.29 -12.60
CA VAL A 26 2.88 -16.39 -12.95
C VAL A 26 2.10 -17.68 -12.90
N PHE A 27 2.05 -18.38 -14.03
CA PHE A 27 1.42 -19.68 -14.19
C PHE A 27 2.51 -20.74 -14.30
N TYR A 28 2.26 -21.93 -13.79
CA TYR A 28 3.18 -23.06 -13.81
C TYR A 28 2.52 -24.26 -14.46
N ALA A 29 3.19 -24.86 -15.45
CA ALA A 29 2.61 -25.92 -16.26
C ALA A 29 2.39 -27.24 -15.49
N ASP A 30 3.20 -27.49 -14.47
CA ASP A 30 3.10 -28.63 -13.57
C ASP A 30 2.15 -28.40 -12.38
N GLU A 31 1.71 -27.16 -12.14
CA GLU A 31 0.88 -26.81 -11.00
C GLU A 31 -0.50 -26.30 -11.44
N GLN A 32 -1.48 -27.21 -11.48
CA GLN A 32 -2.84 -26.90 -11.91
C GLN A 32 -3.53 -25.79 -11.08
N ALA A 33 -3.15 -25.62 -9.81
CA ALA A 33 -3.67 -24.56 -8.95
C ALA A 33 -3.28 -23.15 -9.44
N SER A 34 -2.07 -23.02 -10.02
CA SER A 34 -1.57 -21.76 -10.59
C SER A 34 -2.35 -21.32 -11.84
N HIS A 35 -3.02 -22.24 -12.54
CA HIS A 35 -3.77 -21.96 -13.77
C HIS A 35 -4.96 -21.02 -13.57
N LYS A 36 -5.31 -20.67 -12.34
CA LYS A 36 -6.37 -19.72 -12.00
C LYS A 36 -5.82 -18.66 -11.05
N HIS A 37 -5.74 -17.43 -11.54
CA HIS A 37 -5.39 -16.28 -10.72
C HIS A 37 -6.55 -15.33 -10.53
N VAL A 38 -6.52 -14.60 -9.41
CA VAL A 38 -7.44 -13.52 -9.10
C VAL A 38 -6.68 -12.20 -9.16
N LEU A 39 -7.16 -11.28 -9.98
CA LEU A 39 -6.67 -9.92 -10.08
C LEU A 39 -7.70 -8.98 -9.45
N THR A 40 -7.34 -8.34 -8.36
CA THR A 40 -8.19 -7.37 -7.66
C THR A 40 -7.91 -5.97 -8.17
N LEU A 41 -8.96 -5.29 -8.67
CA LEU A 41 -8.94 -3.87 -9.02
C LEU A 41 -9.53 -3.05 -7.88
N TYR A 42 -8.79 -2.04 -7.42
CA TYR A 42 -9.21 -1.14 -6.35
C TYR A 42 -9.68 0.20 -6.91
N ASN A 43 -10.82 0.69 -6.41
CA ASN A 43 -11.31 2.01 -6.70
C ASN A 43 -11.17 2.92 -5.47
N PRO A 44 -10.09 3.71 -5.35
CA PRO A 44 -9.91 4.66 -4.25
C PRO A 44 -10.64 5.99 -4.49
N TYR A 45 -11.37 6.13 -5.61
CA TYR A 45 -12.03 7.38 -5.98
C TYR A 45 -13.45 7.45 -5.43
N GLU A 46 -13.98 8.67 -5.37
CA GLU A 46 -15.34 8.98 -4.91
C GLU A 46 -16.42 8.77 -5.99
N TYR A 47 -16.07 8.15 -7.12
CA TYR A 47 -16.99 7.89 -8.24
C TYR A 47 -16.83 6.46 -8.76
N THR A 48 -17.90 5.93 -9.37
CA THR A 48 -17.90 4.58 -9.95
C THR A 48 -16.97 4.52 -11.15
N LEU A 49 -16.02 3.58 -11.12
CA LEU A 49 -15.18 3.25 -12.26
C LEU A 49 -15.84 2.18 -13.11
N LYS A 50 -15.93 2.38 -14.43
CA LYS A 50 -16.12 1.30 -15.39
C LYS A 50 -14.76 0.78 -15.80
N PHE A 51 -14.63 -0.54 -15.91
CA PHE A 51 -13.39 -1.16 -16.35
C PHE A 51 -13.59 -2.10 -17.54
N LYS A 52 -12.53 -2.24 -18.33
CA LYS A 52 -12.40 -3.21 -19.41
C LYS A 52 -11.00 -3.79 -19.41
N ILE A 53 -10.91 -5.09 -19.66
CA ILE A 53 -9.66 -5.83 -19.72
C ILE A 53 -9.43 -6.29 -21.16
N LEU A 54 -8.25 -5.99 -21.67
CA LEU A 54 -7.77 -6.46 -22.97
C LEU A 54 -6.60 -7.43 -22.74
N CYS A 55 -6.47 -8.43 -23.60
CA CYS A 55 -5.41 -9.44 -23.51
C CYS A 55 -4.68 -9.54 -24.85
N THR A 56 -3.36 -9.67 -24.84
CA THR A 56 -2.56 -9.87 -26.06
C THR A 56 -2.71 -11.27 -26.66
N ALA A 57 -3.14 -12.26 -25.87
CA ALA A 57 -3.26 -13.65 -26.29
C ALA A 57 -4.59 -14.30 -25.83
N PRO A 58 -5.74 -13.85 -26.36
CA PRO A 58 -7.05 -14.33 -25.92
C PRO A 58 -7.28 -15.83 -26.11
N ASN A 59 -6.51 -16.49 -26.99
CA ASN A 59 -6.60 -17.95 -27.18
C ASN A 59 -5.99 -18.74 -26.00
N LYS A 60 -5.04 -18.15 -25.27
CA LYS A 60 -4.36 -18.80 -24.13
C LYS A 60 -5.12 -18.63 -22.82
N TYR A 61 -5.97 -17.61 -22.72
CA TYR A 61 -6.58 -17.20 -21.47
C TYR A 61 -8.11 -17.09 -21.55
N ALA A 62 -8.78 -17.35 -20.43
CA ALA A 62 -10.13 -16.86 -20.20
C ALA A 62 -10.14 -15.83 -19.08
N VAL A 63 -10.82 -14.73 -19.32
CA VAL A 63 -11.05 -13.68 -18.33
C VAL A 63 -12.54 -13.69 -17.99
N VAL A 64 -12.86 -14.04 -16.75
CA VAL A 64 -14.23 -13.94 -16.22
C VAL A 64 -14.49 -12.46 -15.92
N ASP A 65 -15.65 -11.95 -16.34
CA ASP A 65 -16.04 -10.55 -16.14
C ASP A 65 -14.99 -9.55 -16.67
N ALA A 66 -14.58 -9.73 -17.93
CA ALA A 66 -13.59 -8.87 -18.59
C ALA A 66 -14.03 -7.38 -18.69
N THR A 67 -15.29 -7.08 -18.41
CA THR A 67 -15.83 -5.72 -18.29
C THR A 67 -16.76 -5.64 -17.10
N GLY A 68 -16.74 -4.52 -16.39
CA GLY A 68 -17.65 -4.31 -15.26
C GLY A 68 -17.56 -2.90 -14.70
N ALA A 69 -18.05 -2.74 -13.47
CA ALA A 69 -17.97 -1.50 -12.74
C ALA A 69 -17.57 -1.73 -11.27
N VAL A 70 -16.86 -0.78 -10.69
CA VAL A 70 -16.41 -0.79 -9.30
C VAL A 70 -16.92 0.47 -8.63
N LYS A 71 -17.68 0.30 -7.54
CA LYS A 71 -18.21 1.41 -6.75
C LYS A 71 -17.08 2.22 -6.09
N PRO A 72 -17.34 3.47 -5.67
CA PRO A 72 -16.41 4.24 -4.85
C PRO A 72 -15.95 3.44 -3.64
N GLN A 73 -14.68 3.58 -3.25
CA GLN A 73 -14.08 2.94 -2.07
C GLN A 73 -14.28 1.41 -2.00
N CYS A 74 -14.41 0.75 -3.15
CA CYS A 74 -14.62 -0.70 -3.26
C CYS A 74 -13.55 -1.34 -4.14
N CYS A 75 -13.54 -2.68 -4.16
CA CYS A 75 -12.74 -3.47 -5.09
C CYS A 75 -13.62 -4.48 -5.85
N VAL A 76 -13.06 -5.00 -6.94
CA VAL A 76 -13.64 -6.12 -7.67
C VAL A 76 -12.55 -7.13 -7.99
N ASP A 77 -12.89 -8.41 -7.91
CA ASP A 77 -12.02 -9.51 -8.25
C ASP A 77 -12.32 -9.99 -9.67
N ILE A 78 -11.27 -10.06 -10.49
CA ILE A 78 -11.32 -10.56 -11.86
C ILE A 78 -10.58 -11.90 -11.88
N VAL A 79 -11.25 -12.95 -12.36
CA VAL A 79 -10.63 -14.27 -12.46
C VAL A 79 -10.02 -14.47 -13.84
N ILE A 80 -8.71 -14.72 -13.88
CA ILE A 80 -7.95 -15.02 -15.10
C ILE A 80 -7.52 -16.49 -15.06
N ARG A 81 -7.86 -17.24 -16.11
CA ARG A 81 -7.55 -18.67 -16.25
C ARG A 81 -6.64 -18.91 -17.44
N HIS A 82 -5.53 -19.61 -17.25
CA HIS A 82 -4.70 -20.13 -18.33
C HIS A 82 -5.31 -21.43 -18.85
N LYS A 83 -5.59 -21.49 -20.15
CA LYS A 83 -6.25 -22.64 -20.80
C LYS A 83 -5.30 -23.49 -21.65
N ASP A 84 -4.23 -22.89 -22.18
CA ASP A 84 -3.35 -23.54 -23.15
C ASP A 84 -1.92 -23.73 -22.63
N VAL A 85 -1.74 -24.77 -21.83
CA VAL A 85 -0.53 -25.05 -21.02
C VAL A 85 0.51 -25.86 -21.80
N ARG A 86 0.84 -25.42 -23.02
CA ARG A 86 1.80 -26.10 -23.89
C ARG A 86 3.21 -25.53 -23.72
N ALA A 87 4.21 -26.39 -23.91
CA ALA A 87 5.63 -26.01 -23.83
C ALA A 87 6.06 -24.90 -24.80
N CYS A 88 5.35 -24.73 -25.93
CA CYS A 88 5.60 -23.65 -26.86
C CYS A 88 5.26 -22.24 -26.31
N HIS A 89 4.60 -22.16 -25.16
CA HIS A 89 4.25 -20.90 -24.50
C HIS A 89 5.12 -20.59 -23.28
N TYR A 90 6.07 -21.46 -22.94
CA TYR A 90 6.93 -21.25 -21.76
C TYR A 90 7.83 -20.02 -21.94
N GLY A 91 7.92 -19.19 -20.90
CA GLY A 91 8.71 -17.97 -20.89
C GLY A 91 8.16 -16.83 -21.77
N VAL A 92 7.03 -17.03 -22.45
CA VAL A 92 6.37 -15.98 -23.23
C VAL A 92 5.65 -15.03 -22.28
N ILE A 93 5.91 -13.72 -22.42
CA ILE A 93 5.28 -12.68 -21.63
C ILE A 93 4.05 -12.14 -22.38
N ASP A 94 2.88 -12.43 -21.86
CA ASP A 94 1.61 -11.85 -22.29
C ASP A 94 1.23 -10.64 -21.43
N LYS A 95 0.33 -9.81 -21.95
CA LYS A 95 -0.10 -8.60 -21.29
C LYS A 95 -1.61 -8.53 -21.15
N PHE A 96 -2.05 -8.23 -19.93
CA PHE A 96 -3.41 -7.79 -19.63
C PHE A 96 -3.41 -6.29 -19.45
N ARG A 97 -4.21 -5.58 -20.24
CA ARG A 97 -4.38 -4.13 -20.15
C ARG A 97 -5.73 -3.83 -19.51
N LEU A 98 -5.72 -3.36 -18.27
CA LEU A 98 -6.87 -2.76 -17.62
C LEU A 98 -7.02 -1.32 -18.11
N GLN A 99 -8.22 -1.00 -18.60
CA GLN A 99 -8.64 0.36 -18.90
C GLN A 99 -9.77 0.72 -17.95
N VAL A 100 -9.70 1.91 -17.34
CA VAL A 100 -10.77 2.44 -16.50
C VAL A 100 -11.29 3.75 -17.05
N SER A 101 -12.59 3.98 -16.92
CA SER A 101 -13.25 5.26 -17.18
C SER A 101 -14.20 5.58 -16.04
N GLU A 102 -14.53 6.85 -15.87
CA GLU A 102 -15.64 7.23 -14.99
C GLU A 102 -16.97 6.77 -15.59
N GLN A 103 -17.96 6.41 -14.78
CA GLN A 103 -19.26 5.96 -15.30
C GLN A 103 -19.95 6.99 -16.22
N SER A 104 -19.78 8.28 -15.93
CA SER A 104 -20.35 9.42 -16.67
C SER A 104 -19.62 9.71 -18.00
N GLN A 105 -18.35 9.29 -18.12
CA GLN A 105 -17.50 9.56 -19.28
C GLN A 105 -17.10 8.27 -20.00
N ARG A 106 -17.16 8.27 -21.34
CA ARG A 106 -16.74 7.09 -22.13
C ARG A 106 -15.25 7.06 -22.46
N LYS A 107 -14.52 8.15 -22.20
CA LYS A 107 -13.08 8.25 -22.45
C LYS A 107 -12.33 7.48 -21.38
N ALA A 108 -11.36 6.64 -21.76
CA ALA A 108 -10.54 5.95 -20.78
C ALA A 108 -9.70 6.97 -20.01
N LEU A 109 -9.86 7.00 -18.69
CA LEU A 109 -9.18 7.94 -17.81
C LEU A 109 -7.86 7.37 -17.32
N GLY A 110 -7.80 6.05 -17.11
CA GLY A 110 -6.64 5.36 -16.55
C GLY A 110 -6.35 4.05 -17.24
N ARG A 111 -5.09 3.63 -17.21
CA ARG A 111 -4.63 2.37 -17.81
C ARG A 111 -3.57 1.71 -16.92
N LYS A 112 -3.61 0.37 -16.81
CA LYS A 112 -2.58 -0.43 -16.16
C LYS A 112 -2.31 -1.70 -16.97
N GLU A 113 -1.03 -2.00 -17.15
CA GLU A 113 -0.60 -3.29 -17.70
C GLU A 113 -0.22 -4.23 -16.56
N VAL A 114 -0.65 -5.49 -16.67
CA VAL A 114 -0.30 -6.62 -15.80
C VAL A 114 0.32 -7.68 -16.69
N MET A 115 1.54 -8.10 -16.36
CA MET A 115 2.25 -9.13 -17.13
C MET A 115 1.78 -10.52 -16.72
N ALA A 116 1.77 -11.45 -17.66
CA ALA A 116 1.47 -12.85 -17.42
C ALA A 116 2.49 -13.74 -18.11
N THR A 117 3.02 -14.73 -17.39
CA THR A 117 4.02 -15.66 -17.92
C THR A 117 3.65 -17.08 -17.54
N LEU A 118 3.78 -18.02 -18.48
CA LEU A 118 3.73 -19.44 -18.19
C LEU A 118 5.15 -19.97 -18.04
N LEU A 119 5.44 -20.61 -16.92
CA LEU A 119 6.71 -21.25 -16.62
C LEU A 119 6.54 -22.78 -16.60
N PRO A 120 7.60 -23.55 -16.90
CA PRO A 120 7.54 -25.00 -16.92
C PRO A 120 7.30 -25.61 -15.54
N SER A 121 7.92 -25.07 -14.49
CA SER A 121 7.83 -25.59 -13.13
C SER A 121 8.05 -24.51 -12.07
N ALA A 122 7.32 -24.60 -10.96
CA ALA A 122 7.52 -23.73 -9.78
C ALA A 122 8.87 -23.95 -9.09
N ALA A 123 9.50 -25.12 -9.26
CA ALA A 123 10.77 -25.45 -8.61
C ALA A 123 12.00 -24.83 -9.29
N GLN A 124 11.85 -24.23 -10.49
CA GLN A 124 12.96 -23.67 -11.28
C GLN A 124 13.24 -22.19 -11.04
N GLU A 125 12.58 -21.53 -10.07
CA GLU A 125 12.79 -20.09 -9.76
C GLU A 125 14.19 -19.73 -9.21
N GLN A 126 15.15 -20.66 -9.10
CA GLN A 126 16.55 -20.37 -8.81
C GLN A 126 17.41 -20.86 -10.00
N PRO A 127 18.30 -20.06 -10.65
CA PRO A 127 18.74 -18.67 -10.41
C PRO A 127 18.89 -17.79 -11.70
N GLN A 128 18.24 -16.63 -11.78
CA GLN A 128 18.76 -15.49 -12.56
C GLN A 128 18.36 -14.15 -11.92
N VAL A 129 19.32 -13.57 -11.20
CA VAL A 129 19.55 -12.16 -10.85
C VAL A 129 18.41 -11.19 -11.22
N ARG A 130 17.58 -10.82 -10.25
CA ARG A 130 16.90 -9.51 -10.21
C ARG A 130 17.17 -8.85 -8.86
N PRO A 131 17.57 -7.56 -8.81
CA PRO A 131 17.78 -6.81 -7.56
C PRO A 131 16.53 -6.62 -6.67
N GLN A 132 15.39 -7.21 -7.02
CA GLN A 132 14.09 -6.96 -6.41
C GLN A 132 13.86 -7.77 -5.12
N GLU A 133 14.54 -8.92 -4.98
CA GLU A 133 14.47 -9.74 -3.76
C GLU A 133 15.23 -9.12 -2.59
N GLU A 134 16.32 -8.39 -2.85
CA GLU A 134 17.04 -7.63 -1.82
C GLU A 134 16.17 -6.49 -1.27
N GLU A 135 15.41 -5.80 -2.12
CA GLU A 135 14.48 -4.75 -1.67
C GLU A 135 13.31 -5.33 -0.85
N ARG A 136 12.76 -6.49 -1.26
CA ARG A 136 11.72 -7.19 -0.48
C ARG A 136 12.24 -7.66 0.87
N ARG A 137 13.40 -8.31 0.92
CA ARG A 137 14.03 -8.75 2.17
C ARG A 137 14.40 -7.57 3.07
N MET A 138 14.90 -6.46 2.52
CA MET A 138 15.25 -5.29 3.32
C MET A 138 14.00 -4.61 3.90
N LYS A 139 12.88 -4.59 3.15
CA LYS A 139 11.61 -4.02 3.60
C LYS A 139 10.88 -4.92 4.61
N GLU A 140 10.97 -6.23 4.44
CA GLU A 140 10.47 -7.22 5.39
C GLU A 140 11.32 -7.23 6.67
N GLN A 141 12.66 -7.21 6.57
CA GLN A 141 13.54 -7.08 7.74
C GLN A 141 13.37 -5.75 8.49
N LEU A 142 13.02 -4.66 7.79
CA LEU A 142 12.72 -3.38 8.44
C LEU A 142 11.38 -3.44 9.17
N ALA A 143 10.34 -4.06 8.59
CA ALA A 143 9.06 -4.27 9.25
C ALA A 143 9.16 -5.21 10.46
N ASP A 144 9.96 -6.28 10.33
CA ASP A 144 10.13 -7.30 11.36
C ASP A 144 11.06 -6.82 12.49
N ARG A 145 12.08 -5.99 12.19
CA ARG A 145 12.87 -5.30 13.22
C ARG A 145 12.04 -4.30 14.02
N VAL A 146 11.14 -3.56 13.37
CA VAL A 146 10.24 -2.62 14.07
C VAL A 146 9.24 -3.37 14.98
N PHE A 147 8.84 -4.60 14.62
CA PHE A 147 7.92 -5.42 15.40
C PHE A 147 8.61 -6.21 16.53
N PHE A 148 9.83 -6.70 16.30
CA PHE A 148 10.58 -7.50 17.28
C PHE A 148 11.29 -6.66 18.35
N GLU A 149 11.72 -5.42 18.04
CA GLU A 149 12.27 -4.52 19.07
C GLU A 149 11.22 -4.06 20.09
N GLN A 150 9.92 -4.03 19.72
CA GLN A 150 8.85 -3.73 20.67
C GLN A 150 8.54 -4.88 21.63
N THR A 151 8.93 -6.12 21.31
CA THR A 151 8.58 -7.30 22.11
C THR A 151 9.74 -7.81 22.96
N ALA A 152 11.00 -7.50 22.59
CA ALA A 152 12.19 -7.98 23.28
C ALA A 152 12.62 -7.16 24.52
N PHE A 153 12.07 -5.96 24.75
CA PHE A 153 12.42 -5.16 25.94
C PHE A 153 11.52 -5.42 27.17
N GLN A 154 10.62 -6.41 27.10
CA GLN A 154 9.64 -6.74 28.15
C GLN A 154 9.89 -8.08 28.83
N THR A 155 11.12 -8.61 28.79
CA THR A 155 11.45 -9.85 29.51
C THR A 155 12.76 -9.72 30.27
N GLU A 156 12.83 -8.74 31.18
CA GLU A 156 13.66 -8.89 32.37
C GLU A 156 13.22 -7.91 33.47
N SER A 157 12.15 -8.26 34.19
CA SER A 157 12.00 -7.92 35.61
C SER A 157 10.79 -8.64 36.19
N ARG A 158 11.01 -9.87 36.65
CA ARG A 158 10.20 -10.40 37.75
C ARG A 158 10.45 -9.51 38.97
N THR A 159 9.42 -8.81 39.45
CA THR A 159 9.05 -8.72 40.88
C THR A 159 7.83 -7.82 41.08
N ALA A 160 6.82 -8.38 41.75
CA ALA A 160 5.97 -7.76 42.76
C ALA A 160 5.02 -6.59 42.40
N SER A 161 3.72 -6.90 42.48
CA SER A 161 2.66 -6.13 43.14
C SER A 161 2.62 -4.59 43.07
N GLY A 162 1.49 -4.06 42.57
CA GLY A 162 0.85 -2.87 43.14
C GLY A 162 0.84 -1.61 42.26
N GLY A 163 -0.31 -1.33 41.64
CA GLY A 163 -0.74 0.00 41.16
C GLY A 163 0.03 0.62 39.98
N PRO A 164 -0.56 1.63 39.28
CA PRO A 164 0.17 2.38 38.27
C PRO A 164 1.32 3.13 38.94
N SER A 165 2.55 2.75 38.59
CA SER A 165 3.77 3.32 39.15
C SER A 165 3.80 4.84 38.97
N LEU A 166 4.18 5.53 40.05
CA LEU A 166 4.43 6.98 40.12
C LEU A 166 5.33 7.48 38.97
N LEU A 167 6.19 6.61 38.43
CA LEU A 167 7.04 6.86 37.28
C LEU A 167 6.26 7.15 35.99
N THR A 168 5.17 6.42 35.73
CA THR A 168 4.32 6.63 34.55
C THR A 168 3.60 7.97 34.63
N VAL A 169 3.14 8.33 35.83
CA VAL A 169 2.50 9.63 36.10
C VAL A 169 3.50 10.77 35.96
N LEU A 170 4.71 10.62 36.51
CA LEU A 170 5.79 11.60 36.37
C LEU A 170 6.20 11.80 34.90
N LEU A 171 6.30 10.71 34.13
CA LEU A 171 6.64 10.79 32.71
C LEU A 171 5.55 11.51 31.90
N GLY A 172 4.27 11.20 32.15
CA GLY A 172 3.15 11.91 31.52
C GLY A 172 3.13 13.41 31.89
N LEU A 173 3.46 13.75 33.13
CA LEU A 173 3.49 15.13 33.61
C LEU A 173 4.67 15.92 33.02
N VAL A 174 5.84 15.28 32.87
CA VAL A 174 7.00 15.84 32.15
C VAL A 174 6.66 16.09 30.68
N CYS A 175 5.96 15.16 30.01
CA CYS A 175 5.54 15.34 28.62
C CYS A 175 4.47 16.45 28.47
N MET A 176 3.52 16.57 29.41
CA MET A 176 2.57 17.69 29.44
C MET A 176 3.28 19.03 29.68
N ALA A 177 4.23 19.10 30.61
CA ALA A 177 5.03 20.30 30.87
C ALA A 177 5.85 20.72 29.63
N ALA A 178 6.40 19.77 28.89
CA ALA A 178 7.13 20.02 27.65
C ALA A 178 6.24 20.59 26.52
N LEU A 179 4.93 20.27 26.51
CA LEU A 179 3.97 20.83 25.56
C LEU A 179 3.36 22.16 26.01
N MET A 180 3.31 22.40 27.32
CA MET A 180 2.90 23.68 27.92
C MET A 180 4.04 24.72 27.93
N LEU A 181 5.27 24.34 27.53
CA LEU A 181 6.37 25.28 27.40
C LEU A 181 6.08 26.26 26.23
N PRO A 182 5.98 27.57 26.50
CA PRO A 182 5.64 28.55 25.48
C PRO A 182 6.70 28.56 24.38
N THR A 183 6.23 28.50 23.15
CA THR A 183 7.07 28.59 21.97
C THR A 183 7.73 29.95 21.93
N LEU A 184 9.06 29.97 22.06
CA LEU A 184 9.90 31.17 21.93
C LEU A 184 9.54 31.96 20.68
N GLY A 185 8.82 33.04 20.93
CA GLY A 185 8.30 34.00 19.97
C GLY A 185 8.07 35.35 20.63
N GLU A 186 8.82 35.68 21.70
CA GLU A 186 8.98 37.06 22.14
C GLU A 186 10.41 37.29 22.65
N GLN A 187 11.01 38.30 22.03
CA GLN A 187 12.30 38.97 22.15
C GLN A 187 13.33 38.61 23.24
N GLU A 188 14.58 38.84 22.83
CA GLU A 188 15.83 38.88 23.60
C GLU A 188 16.55 37.54 23.82
N SER A 189 17.49 37.30 22.89
CA SER A 189 18.75 36.56 23.02
C SER A 189 19.18 36.28 24.46
N THR A 190 19.58 35.02 24.73
CA THR A 190 20.95 34.63 25.17
C THR A 190 20.97 33.14 25.55
N VAL A 191 20.99 32.22 24.57
CA VAL A 191 21.53 30.85 24.78
C VAL A 191 21.97 30.26 23.42
N PRO A 192 23.11 29.54 23.33
CA PRO A 192 23.86 29.37 22.09
C PRO A 192 23.38 28.25 21.17
N VAL A 193 23.90 28.31 19.94
CA VAL A 193 23.48 27.70 18.66
C VAL A 193 23.57 26.16 18.62
N TYR A 194 22.82 25.45 19.48
CA TYR A 194 22.57 24.00 19.33
C TYR A 194 21.09 23.61 19.46
N LEU A 195 20.20 24.59 19.68
CA LEU A 195 18.78 24.41 19.94
C LEU A 195 17.89 24.87 18.77
N HIS A 196 18.30 24.61 17.54
CA HIS A 196 17.42 24.74 16.37
C HIS A 196 16.45 23.55 16.36
N LEU A 197 15.44 23.62 17.24
CA LEU A 197 14.45 22.59 17.49
C LEU A 197 13.39 22.64 16.36
N SER A 198 13.71 22.02 15.21
CA SER A 198 12.81 22.00 14.04
C SER A 198 11.44 21.41 14.38
N VAL A 199 10.42 21.83 13.63
CA VAL A 199 9.01 21.40 13.72
C VAL A 199 8.85 19.87 13.88
N ASN A 200 9.78 19.11 13.32
CA ASN A 200 9.85 17.64 13.41
C ASN A 200 9.98 17.14 14.87
N LYS A 201 10.71 17.84 15.75
CA LYS A 201 10.85 17.45 17.15
C LYS A 201 9.56 17.66 17.96
N LYS A 202 8.75 18.67 17.62
CA LYS A 202 7.41 18.85 18.19
C LYS A 202 6.45 17.75 17.74
N LEU A 203 6.54 17.35 16.47
CA LEU A 203 5.77 16.23 15.93
C LEU A 203 6.12 14.91 16.61
N VAL A 204 7.41 14.64 16.85
CA VAL A 204 7.86 13.44 17.58
C VAL A 204 7.35 13.47 19.03
N ALA A 205 7.44 14.61 19.72
CA ALA A 205 6.94 14.73 21.10
C ALA A 205 5.40 14.54 21.19
N ALA A 206 4.64 15.14 20.28
CA ALA A 206 3.19 14.96 20.21
C ALA A 206 2.80 13.50 19.90
N TYR A 207 3.53 12.84 19.01
CA TYR A 207 3.33 11.44 18.68
C TYR A 207 3.59 10.51 19.88
N VAL A 208 4.71 10.71 20.59
CA VAL A 208 5.05 9.93 21.80
C VAL A 208 4.00 10.11 22.89
N LEU A 209 3.49 11.34 23.08
CA LEU A 209 2.39 11.57 24.02
C LEU A 209 1.10 10.86 23.60
N GLY A 210 0.77 10.88 22.30
CA GLY A 210 -0.39 10.16 21.75
C GLY A 210 -0.32 8.66 22.01
N LEU A 211 0.86 8.05 21.85
CA LEU A 211 1.08 6.64 22.17
C LEU A 211 0.93 6.35 23.66
N LEU A 212 1.52 7.16 24.53
CA LEU A 212 1.43 7.00 25.98
C LEU A 212 -0.02 7.08 26.49
N THR A 213 -0.77 8.08 26.02
CA THR A 213 -2.20 8.24 26.37
C THR A 213 -3.05 7.08 25.86
N MET A 214 -2.77 6.57 24.66
CA MET A 214 -3.46 5.38 24.14
C MET A 214 -3.22 4.15 25.01
N VAL A 215 -1.98 3.93 25.47
CA VAL A 215 -1.62 2.80 26.35
C VAL A 215 -2.27 2.93 27.73
N ILE A 216 -2.31 4.14 28.29
CA ILE A 216 -2.95 4.40 29.60
C ILE A 216 -4.47 4.21 29.52
N LEU A 217 -5.14 4.62 28.44
CA LEU A 217 -6.58 4.38 28.27
C LEU A 217 -6.94 2.90 28.03
N ARG A 218 -5.97 2.10 27.58
CA ARG A 218 -6.18 0.67 27.29
C ARG A 218 -5.95 -0.23 28.50
N THR A 219 -5.46 0.33 29.60
CA THR A 219 -5.24 -0.36 30.89
C THR A 219 -6.41 -0.07 31.82
#